data_AF-F4BZR1-F1
#
_entry.id   AF-F4BZR1-F1
#
_cell.length_a   1.000
_cell.length_b   1.000
_cell.length_c   1.000
_cell.angle_alpha   90.00
_cell.angle_beta   90.00
_cell.angle_gamma   90.00
#
_symmetry.space_group_name_H-M   'P 1'
#
loop_
_entity.id
_entity.type
_entity.pdbx_description
1 polymer ?
#
loop_
_entity_poly.entity_id
_entity_poly.type
_entity_poly.pdbx_seq_one_letter_code
_entity_poly.pdbx_strand_id
1 'polypeptide(L)'
;MIYHANQCDPRKCSGKKLARFNLVRLTHHISQLRPYIVLSPFSEKALSPEDKGARGLAALDCSWAHAEEVFARFRLQERALPFLVAANPVNWGKPFKLSTVEALAAGLVILGEKSQAELILSKFNWGHVFLELNREPLSEYAAARDSAEVVRIQNEYMSE
;
A
#
# COMPACT_ATOMS: atom_id res chain seq x y z
N MET A 1 0.63 10.08 1.67
CA MET A 1 1.64 10.82 0.86
C MET A 1 2.08 9.90 -0.27
N ILE A 2 2.45 10.41 -1.44
CA ILE A 2 3.05 9.60 -2.49
C ILE A 2 4.30 10.32 -3.00
N TYR A 3 5.43 9.63 -3.00
CA TYR A 3 6.59 10.08 -3.77
C TYR A 3 6.40 9.70 -5.24
N HIS A 4 6.58 10.66 -6.14
CA HIS A 4 6.44 10.43 -7.57
C HIS A 4 7.71 10.83 -8.31
N ALA A 5 8.33 9.87 -9.01
CA ALA A 5 9.55 10.09 -9.77
C ALA A 5 9.33 10.65 -11.19
N ASN A 6 8.09 10.94 -11.60
CA ASN A 6 7.71 11.33 -12.98
C ASN A 6 8.06 10.28 -14.06
N GLN A 7 8.20 9.01 -13.68
CA GLN A 7 8.57 7.91 -14.59
C GLN A 7 7.37 7.14 -15.16
N CYS A 8 6.13 7.52 -14.81
CA CYS A 8 4.91 6.79 -15.17
C CYS A 8 4.03 7.60 -16.15
N ASP A 9 3.31 6.92 -17.04
CA ASP A 9 2.27 7.54 -17.88
C ASP A 9 1.22 8.23 -16.96
N PRO A 10 1.05 9.57 -17.04
CA PRO A 10 0.13 10.30 -16.18
C PRO A 10 -1.32 9.81 -16.24
N ARG A 11 -1.74 9.19 -17.34
CA ARG A 11 -3.10 8.67 -17.54
C ARG A 11 -3.33 7.34 -16.82
N LYS A 12 -2.27 6.57 -16.58
CA LYS A 12 -2.32 5.25 -15.92
C LYS A 12 -1.89 5.30 -14.45
N CYS A 13 -1.21 6.37 -14.05
CA CYS A 13 -0.69 6.59 -12.70
C CYS A 13 -1.82 6.80 -11.68
N SER A 14 -2.05 5.79 -10.84
CA SER A 14 -3.07 5.84 -9.79
C SER A 14 -2.79 6.94 -8.75
N GLY A 15 -1.51 7.21 -8.43
CA GLY A 15 -1.13 8.27 -7.49
C GLY A 15 -1.50 9.68 -8.00
N LYS A 16 -1.22 9.99 -9.27
CA LYS A 16 -1.64 11.26 -9.89
C LYS A 16 -3.15 11.42 -9.91
N LYS A 17 -3.90 10.34 -10.17
CA LYS A 17 -5.36 10.38 -10.13
C LYS A 17 -5.88 10.73 -8.73
N LEU A 18 -5.38 10.09 -7.69
CA LEU A 18 -5.75 10.42 -6.30
C LEU A 18 -5.40 11.86 -5.93
N ALA A 19 -4.26 12.37 -6.41
CA ALA A 19 -3.83 13.75 -6.15
C ALA A 19 -4.79 14.78 -6.76
N ARG A 20 -5.33 14.51 -7.97
CA ARG A 20 -6.36 15.36 -8.60
C ARG A 20 -7.65 15.45 -7.79
N PHE A 21 -7.94 14.46 -6.96
CA PHE A 21 -9.08 14.46 -6.03
C PHE A 21 -8.72 14.98 -4.63
N ASN A 22 -7.50 15.51 -4.43
CA ASN A 22 -6.99 15.97 -3.13
C ASN A 22 -6.99 14.89 -2.03
N LEU A 23 -6.95 13.60 -2.41
CA LEU A 23 -6.96 12.48 -1.47
C LEU A 23 -5.55 12.09 -1.02
N VAL A 24 -4.53 12.47 -1.79
CA VAL A 24 -3.12 12.26 -1.47
C VAL A 24 -2.32 13.51 -1.82
N ARG A 25 -1.27 13.76 -1.05
CA ARG A 25 -0.24 14.74 -1.38
C ARG A 25 0.89 14.07 -2.16
N LEU A 26 1.26 14.65 -3.29
CA LEU A 26 2.45 14.25 -4.05
C LEU A 26 3.68 14.97 -3.54
N THR A 27 4.83 14.30 -3.60
CA THR A 27 6.15 14.89 -3.37
C THR A 27 7.17 14.34 -4.35
N HIS A 28 8.16 15.16 -4.67
CA HIS A 28 9.36 14.76 -5.41
C HIS A 28 10.59 14.62 -4.49
N HIS A 29 10.42 14.76 -3.18
CA HIS A 29 11.50 14.73 -2.20
C HIS A 29 11.32 13.56 -1.22
N ILE A 30 12.20 12.55 -1.31
CA ILE A 30 12.18 11.37 -0.43
C ILE A 30 12.25 11.74 1.05
N SER A 31 13.01 12.80 1.40
CA SER A 31 13.14 13.26 2.78
C SER A 31 11.79 13.63 3.44
N GLN A 32 10.79 14.02 2.65
CA GLN A 32 9.44 14.33 3.16
C GLN A 32 8.65 13.08 3.55
N LEU A 33 9.11 11.88 3.20
CA LEU A 33 8.47 10.62 3.59
C LEU A 33 8.86 10.16 5.00
N ARG A 34 9.97 10.64 5.56
CA ARG A 34 10.50 10.21 6.88
C ARG A 34 9.49 10.17 8.03
N PRO A 35 8.51 11.11 8.13
CA PRO A 35 7.52 11.08 9.21
C PRO A 35 6.40 10.04 9.04
N TYR A 36 6.33 9.35 7.89
CA TYR A 36 5.25 8.45 7.51
C TYR A 36 5.74 7.01 7.50
N ILE A 37 4.82 6.06 7.65
CA ILE A 37 5.10 4.66 7.33
C ILE A 37 5.12 4.51 5.82
N VAL A 38 6.24 4.06 5.28
CA VAL A 38 6.46 3.89 3.84
C VAL A 38 6.20 2.43 3.48
N LEU A 39 5.23 2.21 2.61
CA LEU A 39 4.93 0.88 2.07
C LEU A 39 6.08 0.46 1.15
N SER A 40 6.77 -0.61 1.54
CA SER A 40 7.99 -1.11 0.91
C SER A 40 7.90 -2.63 0.78
N PRO A 41 7.90 -3.19 -0.44
CA PRO A 41 7.89 -4.64 -0.64
C PRO A 41 9.19 -5.31 -0.18
N PHE A 42 10.21 -4.54 0.19
CA PHE A 42 11.53 -5.03 0.63
C PHE A 42 11.68 -5.01 2.16
N SER A 43 10.68 -4.53 2.90
CA SER A 43 10.76 -4.48 4.35
C SER A 43 10.60 -5.87 4.95
N GLU A 44 11.43 -6.20 5.93
CA GLU A 44 11.30 -7.43 6.73
C GLU A 44 10.12 -7.37 7.71
N LYS A 45 9.65 -6.15 8.05
CA LYS A 45 8.54 -5.95 8.98
C LYS A 45 7.25 -5.73 8.20
N ALA A 46 6.25 -6.56 8.44
CA ALA A 46 4.92 -6.40 7.88
C ALA A 46 4.20 -5.23 8.55
N LEU A 47 3.38 -4.52 7.79
CA LEU A 47 2.45 -3.53 8.33
C LEU A 47 1.44 -4.26 9.21
N SER A 48 1.22 -3.73 10.42
CA SER A 48 0.26 -4.31 11.35
C SER A 48 -0.47 -3.22 12.16
N PRO A 49 -1.48 -3.59 12.95
CA PRO A 49 -2.15 -2.67 13.86
C PRO A 49 -1.23 -1.99 14.90
N GLU A 50 -0.01 -2.50 15.12
CA GLU A 50 0.99 -1.83 15.97
C GLU A 50 1.45 -0.47 15.42
N ASP A 51 1.28 -0.26 14.11
CA ASP A 51 1.64 1.00 13.44
C ASP A 51 0.50 2.04 13.51
N LYS A 52 -0.62 1.72 14.20
CA LYS A 52 -1.69 2.68 14.52
C LYS A 52 -1.12 3.83 15.34
N GLY A 53 -1.42 5.07 14.93
CA GLY A 53 -0.87 6.29 15.53
C GLY A 53 0.31 6.91 14.78
N ALA A 54 0.81 6.26 13.72
CA ALA A 54 1.70 6.91 12.77
C ALA A 54 1.05 8.14 12.13
N ARG A 55 1.87 9.08 11.63
CA ARG A 55 1.39 10.30 10.94
C ARG A 55 0.53 9.99 9.70
N GLY A 56 0.69 8.81 9.13
CA GLY A 56 -0.03 8.30 7.98
C GLY A 56 0.85 7.43 7.09
N LEU A 57 0.29 7.01 5.97
CA LEU A 57 0.96 6.16 4.99
C LEU A 57 1.64 6.97 3.87
N ALA A 58 2.75 6.42 3.40
CA ALA A 58 3.46 6.85 2.21
C ALA A 58 3.68 5.67 1.26
N ALA A 59 3.66 5.95 -0.04
CA ALA A 59 4.01 4.97 -1.07
C ALA A 59 4.94 5.60 -2.11
N LEU A 60 5.71 4.78 -2.81
CA LEU A 60 6.48 5.20 -3.98
C LEU A 60 5.72 4.86 -5.26
N ASP A 61 5.58 5.85 -6.13
CA ASP A 61 5.04 5.72 -7.49
C ASP A 61 6.19 5.96 -8.49
N CYS A 62 6.98 4.91 -8.66
CA CYS A 62 8.19 4.85 -9.49
C CYS A 62 8.41 3.42 -10.05
N SER A 63 9.47 3.24 -10.82
CA SER A 63 9.90 1.89 -11.23
C SER A 63 10.40 1.07 -10.03
N TRP A 64 10.41 -0.27 -10.17
CA TRP A 64 10.96 -1.18 -9.16
C TRP A 64 12.44 -0.91 -8.88
N ALA A 65 13.26 -0.74 -9.92
CA ALA A 65 14.68 -0.42 -9.78
C ALA A 65 14.92 0.89 -9.01
N HIS A 66 14.08 1.92 -9.25
CA HIS A 66 14.17 3.18 -8.52
C HIS A 66 13.72 3.03 -7.06
N ALA A 67 12.71 2.21 -6.80
CA ALA A 67 12.26 1.92 -5.44
C ALA A 67 13.38 1.25 -4.63
N GLU A 68 14.04 0.23 -5.19
CA GLU A 68 15.20 -0.45 -4.57
C GLU A 68 16.32 0.54 -4.25
N GLU A 69 16.68 1.41 -5.20
CA GLU A 69 17.70 2.45 -4.98
C GLU A 69 17.32 3.39 -3.83
N VAL A 70 16.05 3.81 -3.77
CA VAL A 70 15.56 4.68 -2.69
C VAL A 70 15.67 3.98 -1.34
N PHE A 71 15.17 2.76 -1.21
CA PHE A 71 15.19 2.03 0.06
C PHE A 71 16.61 1.66 0.50
N ALA A 72 17.52 1.39 -0.44
CA ALA A 72 18.93 1.18 -0.14
C ALA A 72 19.65 2.45 0.35
N ARG A 73 19.24 3.64 -0.11
CA ARG A 73 19.91 4.91 0.19
C ARG A 73 19.32 5.68 1.36
N PHE A 74 18.02 5.56 1.60
CA PHE A 74 17.31 6.38 2.58
C PHE A 74 16.74 5.51 3.70
N ARG A 75 17.09 5.85 4.95
CA ARG A 75 16.44 5.25 6.11
C ARG A 75 15.03 5.82 6.26
N LEU A 76 14.03 4.98 5.99
CA LEU A 76 12.61 5.27 6.12
C LEU A 76 11.96 4.31 7.11
N GLN A 77 10.77 4.65 7.61
CA GLN A 77 9.99 3.72 8.44
C GLN A 77 9.23 2.78 7.52
N GLU A 78 9.86 1.70 7.11
CA GLU A 78 9.35 0.82 6.07
C GLU A 78 8.47 -0.29 6.64
N ARG A 79 7.41 -0.63 5.90
CA ARG A 79 6.57 -1.80 6.16
C ARG A 79 6.18 -2.51 4.87
N ALA A 80 6.27 -3.83 4.86
CA ALA A 80 5.75 -4.66 3.78
C ALA A 80 4.25 -4.87 3.96
N LEU A 81 3.51 -4.90 2.85
CA LEU A 81 2.14 -5.38 2.89
C LEU A 81 2.15 -6.91 2.86
N PRO A 82 1.26 -7.56 3.63
CA PRO A 82 1.13 -9.01 3.57
C PRO A 82 0.52 -9.47 2.24
N PHE A 83 0.46 -10.79 2.04
CA PHE A 83 -0.16 -11.41 0.88
C PHE A 83 -1.56 -10.86 0.62
N LEU A 84 -1.73 -10.31 -0.58
CA LEU A 84 -2.97 -9.77 -1.12
C LEU A 84 -2.96 -9.95 -2.64
N VAL A 85 -4.15 -10.08 -3.21
CA VAL A 85 -4.38 -10.31 -4.64
C VAL A 85 -4.84 -9.02 -5.30
N ALA A 86 -4.22 -8.68 -6.42
CA ALA A 86 -4.57 -7.48 -7.19
C ALA A 86 -5.93 -7.60 -7.88
N ALA A 87 -6.73 -6.53 -7.79
CA ALA A 87 -7.99 -6.33 -8.51
C ALA A 87 -7.86 -5.27 -9.63
N ASN A 88 -6.69 -4.64 -9.79
CA ASN A 88 -6.46 -3.72 -10.89
C ASN A 88 -6.44 -4.45 -12.26
N PRO A 89 -6.90 -3.81 -13.35
CA PRO A 89 -6.99 -4.44 -14.66
C PRO A 89 -5.66 -4.93 -15.28
N VAL A 90 -4.51 -4.42 -14.80
CA VAL A 90 -3.20 -4.77 -15.37
C VAL A 90 -2.67 -6.08 -14.77
N ASN A 91 -2.92 -6.30 -13.48
CA ASN A 91 -2.38 -7.43 -12.71
C ASN A 91 -3.48 -8.27 -12.04
N TRP A 92 -4.70 -8.23 -12.56
CA TRP A 92 -5.85 -8.96 -12.01
C TRP A 92 -5.50 -10.39 -11.61
N GLY A 93 -5.83 -10.77 -10.37
CA GLY A 93 -5.62 -12.11 -9.84
C GLY A 93 -4.17 -12.43 -9.47
N LYS A 94 -3.20 -11.52 -9.70
CA LYS A 94 -1.80 -11.76 -9.38
C LYS A 94 -1.49 -11.36 -7.92
N PRO A 95 -0.87 -12.24 -7.13
CA PRO A 95 -0.47 -11.91 -5.77
C PRO A 95 0.68 -10.88 -5.77
N PHE A 96 0.71 -10.03 -4.74
CA PHE A 96 1.74 -8.99 -4.52
C PHE A 96 1.88 -7.91 -5.62
N LYS A 97 1.10 -7.98 -6.71
CA LYS A 97 1.18 -7.04 -7.84
C LYS A 97 0.16 -5.91 -7.72
N LEU A 98 0.07 -5.35 -6.51
CA LEU A 98 -0.83 -4.25 -6.18
C LEU A 98 -0.41 -2.96 -6.90
N SER A 99 -1.40 -2.17 -7.31
CA SER A 99 -1.22 -0.78 -7.69
C SER A 99 -1.03 0.11 -6.46
N THR A 100 -0.55 1.35 -6.64
CA THR A 100 -0.35 2.29 -5.52
C THR A 100 -1.63 2.57 -4.72
N VAL A 101 -2.78 2.68 -5.39
CA VAL A 101 -4.07 2.85 -4.70
C VAL A 101 -4.45 1.62 -3.88
N GLU A 102 -4.26 0.40 -4.40
CA GLU A 102 -4.54 -0.84 -3.66
C GLU A 102 -3.61 -1.01 -2.47
N ALA A 103 -2.32 -0.69 -2.64
CA ALA A 103 -1.35 -0.73 -1.55
C ALA A 103 -1.73 0.25 -0.42
N LEU A 104 -2.09 1.49 -0.77
CA LEU A 104 -2.58 2.46 0.21
C LEU A 104 -3.88 1.99 0.87
N ALA A 105 -4.83 1.44 0.10
CA ALA A 105 -6.10 0.95 0.63
C ALA A 105 -5.92 -0.22 1.60
N ALA A 106 -5.08 -1.19 1.25
CA ALA A 106 -4.72 -2.29 2.12
C ALA A 106 -4.13 -1.78 3.43
N GLY A 107 -3.16 -0.87 3.35
CA GLY A 107 -2.56 -0.30 4.54
C GLY A 107 -3.55 0.45 5.42
N LEU A 108 -4.47 1.21 4.81
CA LEU A 108 -5.53 1.89 5.55
C LEU A 108 -6.45 0.90 6.27
N VAL A 109 -6.86 -0.20 5.62
CA VAL A 109 -7.70 -1.23 6.25
C VAL A 109 -6.97 -1.89 7.42
N ILE A 110 -5.70 -2.28 7.25
CA ILE A 110 -4.89 -2.88 8.33
C ILE A 110 -4.78 -1.95 9.54
N LEU A 111 -4.68 -0.65 9.29
CA LEU A 111 -4.62 0.38 10.34
C LEU A 111 -6.00 0.79 10.89
N GLY A 112 -7.09 0.15 10.45
CA GLY A 112 -8.45 0.42 10.93
C GLY A 112 -9.18 1.58 10.23
N GLU A 113 -8.58 2.18 9.20
CA GLU A 113 -9.10 3.33 8.46
C GLU A 113 -9.92 2.90 7.21
N LYS A 114 -10.82 1.92 7.38
CA LYS A 114 -11.56 1.29 6.27
C LYS A 114 -12.33 2.30 5.41
N SER A 115 -12.99 3.29 6.02
CA SER A 115 -13.73 4.32 5.27
C SER A 115 -12.82 5.16 4.38
N GLN A 116 -11.58 5.41 4.80
CA GLN A 116 -10.60 6.11 3.96
C GLN A 116 -10.13 5.23 2.80
N ALA A 117 -9.97 3.92 3.03
CA ALA A 117 -9.66 2.95 1.98
C ALA A 117 -10.76 2.91 0.91
N GLU A 118 -12.02 2.82 1.33
CA GLU A 118 -13.20 2.86 0.44
C GLU A 118 -13.25 4.17 -0.36
N LEU A 119 -12.96 5.31 0.29
CA LEU A 119 -12.94 6.61 -0.38
C LEU A 119 -11.92 6.69 -1.52
N ILE A 120 -10.68 6.22 -1.29
CA ILE A 120 -9.64 6.27 -2.34
C ILE A 120 -9.95 5.29 -3.48
N LEU A 121 -10.49 4.10 -3.16
CA LEU A 121 -10.88 3.09 -4.14
C LEU A 121 -12.09 3.51 -4.95
N SER A 122 -13.03 4.28 -4.38
CA SER A 122 -14.24 4.78 -5.07
C SER A 122 -13.93 5.59 -6.34
N LYS A 123 -12.70 6.08 -6.49
CA LYS A 123 -12.26 6.83 -7.69
C LYS A 123 -11.95 5.91 -8.86
N PHE A 124 -11.98 4.59 -8.67
CA PHE A 124 -11.69 3.57 -9.67
C PHE A 124 -12.90 2.65 -9.79
N ASN A 125 -13.43 2.47 -11.01
CA ASN A 125 -14.64 1.67 -11.22
C ASN A 125 -14.49 0.21 -10.74
N TRP A 126 -13.27 -0.32 -10.77
CA TRP A 126 -12.92 -1.66 -10.26
C TRP A 126 -12.49 -1.67 -8.78
N GLY A 127 -12.37 -0.50 -8.13
CA GLY A 127 -11.73 -0.37 -6.82
C GLY A 127 -12.42 -1.13 -5.70
N HIS A 128 -13.76 -1.22 -5.72
CA HIS A 128 -14.53 -1.99 -4.73
C HIS A 128 -14.15 -3.47 -4.73
N VAL A 129 -13.85 -4.02 -5.92
CA VAL A 129 -13.49 -5.43 -6.10
C VAL A 129 -12.22 -5.80 -5.33
N PHE A 130 -11.30 -4.85 -5.11
CA PHE A 130 -10.10 -5.10 -4.30
C PHE A 130 -10.45 -5.51 -2.86
N LEU A 131 -11.41 -4.82 -2.23
CA LEU A 131 -11.83 -5.11 -0.87
C LEU A 131 -12.65 -6.40 -0.79
N GLU A 132 -13.45 -6.69 -1.82
CA GLU A 132 -14.22 -7.93 -1.90
C GLU A 132 -13.31 -9.14 -2.05
N LEU A 133 -12.36 -9.08 -2.99
CA LEU A 133 -11.40 -10.14 -3.28
C LEU A 133 -10.51 -10.47 -2.08
N ASN A 134 -10.18 -9.47 -1.26
CA ASN A 134 -9.27 -9.62 -0.13
C ASN A 134 -9.99 -9.47 1.22
N ARG A 135 -11.31 -9.66 1.28
CA ARG A 135 -12.12 -9.36 2.46
C ARG A 135 -11.63 -10.09 3.71
N GLU A 136 -11.45 -11.40 3.60
CA GLU A 136 -11.01 -12.28 4.69
C GLU A 136 -9.59 -11.96 5.14
N PRO A 137 -8.56 -11.98 4.27
CA PRO A 137 -7.20 -11.66 4.70
C PRO A 137 -7.09 -10.26 5.29
N LEU A 138 -7.71 -9.24 4.68
CA LEU A 138 -7.69 -7.88 5.24
C LEU A 138 -8.35 -7.78 6.62
N SER A 139 -9.42 -8.53 6.86
CA SER A 139 -10.08 -8.55 8.16
C SER A 139 -9.19 -9.17 9.23
N GLU A 140 -8.50 -10.26 8.91
CA GLU A 140 -7.58 -10.93 9.83
C GLU A 140 -6.33 -10.10 10.09
N TYR A 141 -5.73 -9.50 9.07
CA TYR A 141 -4.59 -8.60 9.23
C TYR A 141 -4.93 -7.37 10.09
N ALA A 142 -6.14 -6.82 9.97
CA ALA A 142 -6.59 -5.69 10.79
C ALA A 142 -6.87 -6.07 12.26
N ALA A 143 -7.10 -7.36 12.54
CA ALA A 143 -7.31 -7.91 13.87
C ALA A 143 -6.01 -8.43 14.53
N ALA A 144 -4.93 -8.57 13.76
CA ALA A 144 -3.63 -9.00 14.27
C ALA A 144 -3.06 -8.05 15.34
N ARG A 145 -2.27 -8.59 16.26
CA ARG A 145 -1.61 -7.82 17.31
C ARG A 145 -0.38 -7.08 16.79
N ASP A 146 0.41 -7.73 15.96
CA ASP A 146 1.74 -7.27 15.55
C ASP A 146 2.17 -7.83 14.19
N SER A 147 3.32 -7.36 13.69
CA SER A 147 3.89 -7.83 12.42
C SER A 147 4.11 -9.34 12.36
N ALA A 148 4.42 -10.02 13.47
CA ALA A 148 4.70 -11.46 13.44
C ALA A 148 3.40 -12.24 13.25
N GLU A 149 2.31 -11.81 13.87
CA GLU A 149 1.00 -12.38 13.66
C GLU A 149 0.48 -12.17 12.24
N VAL A 150 0.69 -10.98 11.65
CA VAL A 150 0.37 -10.72 10.24
C VAL A 150 1.11 -11.69 9.31
N VAL A 151 2.39 -11.94 9.55
CA VAL A 151 3.19 -12.90 8.75
C VAL A 151 2.68 -14.34 8.92
N ARG A 152 2.27 -14.74 10.13
CA ARG A 152 1.68 -16.06 10.37
C ARG A 152 0.39 -16.23 9.56
N ILE A 153 -0.53 -15.27 9.64
CA ILE A 153 -1.80 -15.27 8.90
C ILE A 153 -1.50 -15.34 7.39
N GLN A 154 -0.57 -14.52 6.88
CA GLN A 154 -0.17 -14.55 5.47
C GLN A 154 0.23 -15.96 5.00
N ASN A 155 0.99 -16.70 5.81
CA ASN A 155 1.49 -18.02 5.43
C ASN A 155 0.36 -19.05 5.29
N GLU A 156 -0.77 -18.85 5.95
CA GLU A 156 -1.95 -19.69 5.79
C GLU A 156 -2.52 -19.54 4.37
N TYR A 157 -2.64 -18.31 3.85
CA TYR A 157 -3.09 -18.03 2.48
C TYR A 157 -2.08 -18.41 1.38
N MET A 158 -0.79 -18.47 1.70
CA MET A 158 0.26 -18.82 0.73
C MET A 158 0.51 -20.33 0.62
N SER A 159 -0.03 -21.12 1.55
CA SER A 159 0.14 -22.58 1.58
C SER A 159 -0.99 -23.34 0.86
N GLU A 160 -2.00 -22.62 0.36
CA GLU A 160 -3.12 -23.11 -0.44
C GLU A 160 -2.90 -22.88 -1.95
#